data_AF-A0A843C120-F1
#
_entry.id   AF-A0A843C120-F1
#
_cell.length_a   1.000
_cell.length_b   1.000
_cell.length_c   1.000
_cell.angle_alpha   90.00
_cell.angle_beta   90.00
_cell.angle_gamma   90.00
#
_symmetry.space_group_name_H-M   'P 1'
#
loop_
_entity.id
_entity.type
_entity.pdbx_description
1 polymer ?
#
loop_
_entity_poly.entity_id
_entity_poly.type
_entity_poly.pdbx_seq_one_letter_code
_entity_poly.pdbx_strand_id
1 'polypeptide(L)'
;KVYMLVTFPRIIGPCFYGIDMSTYSQLIGSNHTSEEIAKIIGADAVCYQSIEGLVNATGQNHDQLCLACINGKYPTPLAQKMADNMKEKFLNGYKEKCRIYETEKNEDINIKSDKPN
;
A
#
# COMPACT_ATOMS: atom_id res chain seq x y z
N LYS A 1 -24.52 6.51 -16.29
CA LYS A 1 -24.10 6.01 -14.97
C LYS A 1 -23.03 4.94 -15.19
N VAL A 2 -21.89 5.05 -14.53
CA VAL A 2 -20.72 4.19 -14.63
C VAL A 2 -20.35 3.70 -13.23
N TYR A 3 -20.38 2.40 -13.04
CA TYR A 3 -20.04 1.74 -11.77
C TYR A 3 -18.82 0.86 -11.97
N MET A 4 -17.82 1.00 -11.11
CA MET A 4 -16.60 0.18 -11.13
C MET A 4 -16.62 -0.81 -9.98
N LEU A 5 -16.51 -2.09 -10.29
CA LEU A 5 -16.43 -3.15 -9.30
C LEU A 5 -15.06 -3.82 -9.40
N VAL A 6 -14.31 -3.78 -8.30
CA VAL A 6 -12.98 -4.35 -8.21
C VAL A 6 -13.08 -5.70 -7.50
N THR A 7 -12.65 -6.75 -8.17
CA THR A 7 -12.72 -8.15 -7.70
C THR A 7 -11.75 -8.46 -6.55
N PHE A 8 -10.96 -7.48 -6.13
CA PHE A 8 -9.99 -7.59 -5.05
C PHE A 8 -10.22 -6.46 -4.03
N PRO A 9 -9.93 -6.67 -2.74
CA PRO A 9 -10.03 -5.61 -1.75
C PRO A 9 -9.11 -4.42 -2.05
N ARG A 10 -9.46 -3.24 -1.54
CA ARG A 10 -8.67 -2.03 -1.73
C ARG A 10 -7.25 -2.20 -1.17
N ILE A 11 -6.24 -2.05 -2.03
CA ILE A 11 -4.84 -2.11 -1.62
C ILE A 11 -4.47 -0.80 -0.91
N ILE A 12 -4.04 -0.91 0.34
CA ILE A 12 -3.72 0.22 1.22
C ILE A 12 -2.23 0.30 1.58
N GLY A 13 -1.44 -0.71 1.20
CA GLY A 13 -0.01 -0.75 1.47
C GLY A 13 0.77 -1.60 0.48
N PRO A 14 2.10 -1.42 0.42
CA PRO A 14 2.99 -2.14 -0.49
C PRO A 14 3.27 -3.57 -0.01
N CYS A 15 3.67 -4.43 -0.94
CA CYS A 15 4.16 -5.77 -0.62
C CYS A 15 5.67 -5.77 -0.35
N PHE A 16 6.12 -6.63 0.56
CA PHE A 16 7.55 -6.87 0.86
C PHE A 16 7.99 -8.30 0.54
N TYR A 17 7.13 -9.10 -0.08
CA TYR A 17 7.35 -10.52 -0.34
C TYR A 17 7.49 -10.85 -1.84
N GLY A 18 8.02 -9.89 -2.61
CA GLY A 18 8.40 -10.10 -4.02
C GLY A 18 7.37 -9.69 -5.07
N ILE A 19 6.20 -9.17 -4.67
CA ILE A 19 5.29 -8.51 -5.61
C ILE A 19 5.67 -7.04 -5.74
N ASP A 20 5.94 -6.59 -6.96
CA ASP A 20 6.25 -5.18 -7.21
C ASP A 20 5.00 -4.30 -7.04
N MET A 21 5.00 -3.46 -6.02
CA MET A 21 3.89 -2.57 -5.69
C MET A 21 4.37 -1.13 -5.44
N SER A 22 3.53 -0.17 -5.80
CA SER A 22 3.74 1.26 -5.53
C SER A 22 3.83 1.57 -4.03
N THR A 23 4.47 2.69 -3.69
CA THR A 23 4.63 3.19 -2.31
C THR A 23 3.32 3.74 -1.75
N TYR A 24 3.27 4.06 -0.44
CA TYR A 24 2.04 4.58 0.18
C TYR A 24 1.56 5.89 -0.48
N SER A 25 2.47 6.82 -0.76
CA SER A 25 2.12 8.08 -1.43
C SER A 25 1.59 7.90 -2.85
N GLN A 26 1.95 6.82 -3.54
CA GLN A 26 1.54 6.53 -4.91
C GLN A 26 0.28 5.66 -5.01
N LEU A 27 -0.06 4.93 -3.95
CA LEU A 27 -1.25 4.09 -3.90
C LEU A 27 -2.49 4.94 -3.64
N ILE A 28 -3.42 4.94 -4.60
CA ILE A 28 -4.70 5.66 -4.45
C ILE A 28 -5.49 5.14 -3.24
N GLY A 29 -5.42 3.83 -2.98
CA GLY A 29 -6.09 3.21 -1.85
C GLY A 29 -5.45 3.55 -0.50
N SER A 30 -4.21 4.02 -0.44
CA SER A 30 -3.61 4.50 0.81
C SER A 30 -4.11 5.90 1.19
N ASN A 31 -4.53 6.71 0.21
CA ASN A 31 -4.90 8.11 0.39
C ASN A 31 -6.41 8.33 0.41
N HIS A 32 -7.19 7.43 -0.20
CA HIS A 32 -8.59 7.71 -0.52
C HIS A 32 -9.53 6.55 -0.16
N THR A 33 -10.75 6.91 0.22
CA THR A 33 -11.87 5.97 0.35
C THR A 33 -12.45 5.58 -1.02
N SER A 34 -13.31 4.57 -1.07
CA SER A 34 -14.03 4.19 -2.31
C SER A 34 -14.79 5.36 -2.94
N GLU A 35 -15.42 6.19 -2.12
CA GLU A 35 -16.24 7.32 -2.55
C GLU A 35 -15.36 8.44 -3.13
N GLU A 36 -14.20 8.68 -2.52
CA GLU A 36 -13.21 9.63 -3.02
C GLU A 36 -12.56 9.13 -4.31
N ILE A 37 -12.23 7.84 -4.39
CA ILE A 37 -11.71 7.22 -5.60
C ILE A 37 -12.71 7.34 -6.74
N ALA A 38 -14.00 7.11 -6.50
CA ALA A 38 -15.05 7.28 -7.50
C ALA A 38 -15.05 8.71 -8.09
N LYS A 39 -14.93 9.73 -7.23
CA LYS A 39 -14.81 11.14 -7.66
C LYS A 39 -13.54 11.38 -8.49
N ILE A 40 -12.40 10.85 -8.06
CA ILE A 40 -11.11 11.03 -8.74
C ILE A 40 -11.15 10.46 -10.17
N ILE A 41 -11.76 9.29 -10.36
CA ILE A 41 -11.81 8.63 -11.67
C ILE A 41 -13.04 9.01 -12.51
N GLY A 42 -13.97 9.80 -11.98
CA GLY A 42 -15.19 10.22 -12.67
C GLY A 42 -16.27 9.14 -12.78
N ALA A 43 -16.31 8.19 -11.83
CA ALA A 43 -17.34 7.16 -11.75
C ALA A 43 -18.48 7.55 -10.78
N ASP A 44 -19.68 6.99 -10.97
CA ASP A 44 -20.79 7.16 -10.03
C ASP A 44 -20.54 6.41 -8.70
N ALA A 45 -19.89 5.24 -8.76
CA ALA A 45 -19.38 4.55 -7.57
C ALA A 45 -18.25 3.58 -7.90
N VAL A 46 -17.41 3.30 -6.90
CA VAL A 46 -16.36 2.28 -6.92
C VAL A 46 -16.60 1.36 -5.72
N CYS A 47 -16.77 0.06 -5.98
CA CYS A 47 -16.96 -0.96 -4.96
C CYS A 47 -15.80 -1.95 -4.99
N TYR A 48 -15.27 -2.29 -3.82
CA TYR A 48 -14.21 -3.30 -3.66
C TYR A 48 -14.79 -4.56 -3.02
N GLN A 49 -14.21 -5.71 -3.36
CA GLN A 49 -14.49 -6.96 -2.66
C GLN A 49 -14.12 -6.85 -1.18
N SER A 50 -14.92 -7.44 -0.28
CA SER A 50 -14.59 -7.47 1.15
C SER A 50 -13.43 -8.43 1.42
N ILE A 51 -12.66 -8.19 2.50
CA ILE A 51 -11.58 -9.09 2.90
C ILE A 51 -12.14 -10.50 3.21
N GLU A 52 -13.26 -10.56 3.93
CA GLU A 52 -13.97 -11.81 4.23
C GLU A 52 -14.43 -12.53 2.96
N GLY A 53 -14.97 -11.78 1.99
CA GLY A 53 -15.38 -12.31 0.69
C GLY A 53 -14.20 -12.88 -0.10
N LEU A 54 -13.04 -12.22 -0.05
CA LEU A 54 -11.80 -12.74 -0.65
C LEU A 54 -11.37 -14.05 0.04
N VAL A 55 -11.28 -14.08 1.38
CA VAL A 55 -10.88 -15.28 2.14
C VAL A 55 -11.81 -16.45 1.80
N ASN A 56 -13.12 -16.24 1.88
CA ASN A 56 -14.12 -17.25 1.54
C ASN A 56 -13.98 -17.75 0.10
N ALA A 57 -13.73 -16.85 -0.86
CA ALA A 57 -13.55 -17.22 -2.27
C ALA A 57 -12.30 -18.07 -2.55
N THR A 58 -11.25 -17.96 -1.72
CA THR A 58 -10.05 -18.80 -1.86
C THR A 58 -10.23 -20.22 -1.31
N GLY A 59 -11.24 -20.45 -0.46
CA GLY A 59 -11.42 -21.71 0.28
C GLY A 59 -10.34 -21.97 1.33
N GLN A 60 -9.48 -20.99 1.64
CA GLN A 60 -8.44 -21.09 2.67
C GLN A 60 -8.85 -20.38 3.95
N ASN A 61 -8.21 -20.73 5.05
CA ASN A 61 -8.38 -20.01 6.30
C ASN A 61 -7.62 -18.68 6.28
N HIS A 62 -8.09 -17.73 7.09
CA HIS A 62 -7.51 -16.39 7.14
C HIS A 62 -6.02 -16.40 7.57
N ASP A 63 -5.60 -17.37 8.39
CA ASP A 63 -4.22 -17.53 8.85
C ASP A 63 -3.28 -18.15 7.81
N GLN A 64 -3.82 -18.68 6.72
CA GLN A 64 -3.05 -19.26 5.61
C GLN A 64 -2.79 -18.26 4.48
N LEU A 65 -3.39 -17.06 4.56
CA LEU A 65 -3.30 -16.04 3.53
C LEU A 65 -2.51 -14.83 4.00
N CYS A 66 -1.60 -14.35 3.15
CA CYS A 66 -0.98 -13.05 3.35
C CYS A 66 -1.95 -11.95 2.91
N LEU A 67 -2.50 -11.22 3.88
CA LEU A 67 -3.46 -10.12 3.66
C LEU A 67 -2.84 -8.73 3.94
N ALA A 68 -1.52 -8.67 4.05
CA ALA A 68 -0.81 -7.49 4.54
C ALA A 68 -1.07 -6.21 3.71
N CYS A 69 -1.14 -6.33 2.38
CA CYS A 69 -1.35 -5.19 1.49
C CYS A 69 -2.74 -4.54 1.62
N ILE A 70 -3.70 -5.25 2.22
CA ILE A 70 -5.10 -4.83 2.33
C ILE A 70 -5.55 -4.59 3.78
N ASN A 71 -4.85 -5.15 4.78
CA ASN A 71 -5.14 -4.95 6.21
C ASN A 71 -3.98 -4.31 7.00
N GLY A 72 -2.80 -4.15 6.40
CA GLY A 72 -1.61 -3.58 7.04
C GLY A 72 -0.89 -4.49 8.05
N LYS A 73 -1.29 -5.75 8.18
CA LYS A 73 -0.71 -6.74 9.10
C LYS A 73 0.23 -7.68 8.34
N TYR A 74 1.52 -7.44 8.47
CA TYR A 74 2.57 -8.21 7.82
C TYR A 74 2.98 -9.42 8.68
N PRO A 75 3.12 -10.63 8.09
CA PRO A 75 3.40 -11.84 8.85
C PRO A 75 4.81 -11.90 9.46
N THR A 76 5.76 -11.09 8.98
CA THR A 76 7.14 -11.07 9.50
C THR A 76 7.43 -9.79 10.28
N PRO A 77 8.10 -9.85 11.46
CA PRO A 77 8.37 -8.67 12.29
C PRO A 77 9.12 -7.54 11.57
N LEU A 78 10.10 -7.88 10.73
CA LEU A 78 10.87 -6.90 9.97
C LEU A 78 9.97 -6.11 8.99
N ALA A 79 9.17 -6.82 8.20
CA ALA A 79 8.23 -6.20 7.26
C ALA A 79 7.18 -5.34 7.97
N GLN A 80 6.68 -5.79 9.14
CA GLN A 80 5.75 -4.99 9.94
C GLN A 80 6.40 -3.69 10.40
N LYS A 81 7.63 -3.75 10.94
CA LYS A 81 8.39 -2.57 11.35
C LYS A 81 8.62 -1.60 10.18
N MET A 82 8.97 -2.11 9.01
CA MET A 82 9.15 -1.30 7.80
C MET A 82 7.85 -0.63 7.37
N ALA A 83 6.73 -1.36 7.39
CA ALA A 83 5.40 -0.84 7.08
C ALA A 83 5.03 0.30 8.03
N ASP A 84 5.20 0.09 9.34
CA ASP A 84 4.82 1.04 10.38
C ASP A 84 5.65 2.32 10.26
N ASN A 85 6.98 2.20 10.14
CA ASN A 85 7.88 3.34 9.97
C ASN A 85 7.54 4.17 8.73
N MET A 86 7.28 3.51 7.59
CA MET A 86 6.98 4.24 6.36
C MET A 86 5.58 4.83 6.36
N LYS A 87 4.61 4.13 6.94
CA LYS A 87 3.26 4.65 7.13
C LYS A 87 3.26 5.87 8.03
N GLU A 88 4.04 5.88 9.10
CA GLU A 88 4.22 7.06 9.96
C GLU A 88 4.83 8.23 9.19
N LYS A 89 5.91 8.01 8.44
CA LYS A 89 6.50 9.03 7.56
C LYS A 89 5.47 9.57 6.57
N PHE A 90 4.72 8.70 5.92
CA PHE A 90 3.66 9.06 4.97
C PHE A 90 2.56 9.91 5.62
N LEU A 91 2.10 9.55 6.81
CA LEU A 91 1.11 10.34 7.57
C LEU A 91 1.65 11.72 7.96
N ASN A 92 2.97 11.84 8.19
CA ASN A 92 3.67 13.11 8.40
C ASN A 92 3.92 13.90 7.10
N GLY A 93 3.37 13.46 5.96
CA GLY A 93 3.46 14.14 4.68
C GLY A 93 4.71 13.82 3.85
N TYR A 94 5.53 12.85 4.27
CA TYR A 94 6.64 12.37 3.45
C TYR A 94 6.12 11.66 2.21
N LYS A 95 6.71 11.99 1.06
CA LYS A 95 6.44 11.32 -0.22
C LYS A 95 7.63 10.48 -0.60
N GLU A 96 7.45 9.17 -0.68
CA GLU A 96 8.51 8.24 -1.05
C GLU A 96 8.95 8.49 -2.50
N LYS A 97 10.27 8.61 -2.71
CA LYS A 97 10.87 8.76 -4.03
C LYS A 97 11.34 7.44 -4.66
N CYS A 98 11.58 6.42 -3.82
CA CYS A 98 12.06 5.09 -4.21
C CYS A 98 11.26 4.01 -3.50
N ARG A 99 11.55 2.73 -3.79
CA ARG A 99 10.90 1.63 -3.07
C ARG A 99 11.29 1.69 -1.60
N ILE A 100 10.36 1.29 -0.73
CA ILE A 100 10.55 1.34 0.72
C ILE A 100 11.82 0.61 1.16
N TYR A 101 12.04 -0.60 0.64
CA TYR A 101 13.21 -1.43 0.94
C TYR A 101 14.52 -0.94 0.28
N GLU A 102 14.45 0.06 -0.60
CA GLU A 102 15.63 0.71 -1.19
C GLU A 102 16.05 1.97 -0.42
N THR A 103 15.16 2.50 0.42
CA THR A 103 15.37 3.78 1.11
C THR A 103 16.60 3.76 2.02
N GLU A 104 16.86 2.65 2.72
CA GLU A 104 18.04 2.50 3.59
C GLU A 104 19.37 2.50 2.81
N LYS A 105 19.38 2.12 1.52
CA LYS A 105 20.59 2.19 0.69
C LYS A 105 20.90 3.61 0.18
N ASN A 106 19.89 4.49 0.17
CA ASN A 106 20.02 5.86 -0.35
C ASN A 106 20.36 6.90 0.73
N GLU A 107 20.20 6.59 2.02
CA GLU A 107 20.71 7.45 3.10
C GLU A 107 22.25 7.53 3.08
N ASP A 108 22.95 6.47 2.61
CA ASP A 108 24.39 6.49 2.37
C ASP A 108 24.83 7.24 1.09
N ILE A 109 23.90 7.49 0.16
CA ILE A 109 24.17 8.20 -1.11
C ILE A 109 23.92 9.71 -0.95
N ASN A 110 22.94 10.10 -0.14
CA ASN A 110 22.64 11.52 0.12
C ASN A 110 23.66 12.22 1.04
N ILE A 111 24.59 11.50 1.68
CA ILE A 111 25.75 12.15 2.36
C ILE A 111 26.76 12.69 1.33
N LYS A 112 26.70 12.28 0.06
CA LYS A 112 27.66 12.70 -0.98
C LYS A 112 27.15 13.72 -2.00
N SER A 113 25.86 14.04 -2.04
CA SER A 113 25.31 15.00 -3.02
C SER A 113 25.03 16.41 -2.48
N ASP A 114 25.06 16.62 -1.17
CA ASP A 114 24.84 17.94 -0.54
C ASP A 114 26.13 18.52 0.06
N LYS A 115 27.25 18.47 -0.68
CA LYS A 115 28.35 19.42 -0.45
C LYS A 115 28.24 20.55 -1.48
N PRO A 116 27.91 21.78 -1.05
CA PRO A 116 27.92 22.92 -1.95
C PRO A 116 29.37 23.16 -2.42
N ASN A 117 29.58 23.16 -3.73
CA ASN A 117 30.62 23.98 -4.35
C ASN A 117 29.96 25.30 -4.76
#